data_AF-A0A7V5PQH7-F1
#
_entry.id   AF-A0A7V5PQH7-F1
#
_cell.length_a   1.000
_cell.length_b   1.000
_cell.length_c   1.000
_cell.angle_alpha   90.00
_cell.angle_beta   90.00
_cell.angle_gamma   90.00
#
_symmetry.space_group_name_H-M   'P 1'
#
loop_
_entity.id
_entity.type
_entity.pdbx_description
1 polymer ?
#
loop_
_entity_poly.entity_id
_entity_poly.type
_entity_poly.pdbx_seq_one_letter_code
_entity_poly.pdbx_strand_id
1 'polypeptide(L)'
;MDNRILLQAAIIGGLVSALTDVVPLLNLVNCFCCVGIALGGTVAVFYLRSQGVVKFFSLPELILIGLYTGIAGAFIDFALQFMAFQMLGNWQIEWIRNVMEGMEEIPPMWQDIYEQLQSPEMDVFAGTAVLVRALLIFPIFTFIGTVVGNQLWQKKQGNRING
;
A
#
# COMPACT_ATOMS: atom_id res chain seq x y z
N MET A 1 -23.56 -3.34 -8.94
CA MET A 1 -22.78 -3.72 -7.75
C MET A 1 -23.48 -3.19 -6.51
N ASP A 2 -23.61 -4.00 -5.47
CA ASP A 2 -24.05 -3.50 -4.17
C ASP A 2 -22.91 -2.71 -3.52
N ASN A 3 -23.18 -1.45 -3.16
CA ASN A 3 -22.19 -0.54 -2.57
C ASN A 3 -21.62 -1.08 -1.26
N ARG A 4 -22.39 -1.87 -0.49
CA ARG A 4 -21.93 -2.46 0.76
C ARG A 4 -20.82 -3.50 0.52
N ILE A 5 -21.01 -4.34 -0.48
CA ILE A 5 -20.05 -5.41 -0.81
C ILE A 5 -18.79 -4.81 -1.44
N LEU A 6 -18.94 -3.76 -2.25
CA LEU A 6 -17.80 -3.02 -2.81
C LEU A 6 -16.95 -2.35 -1.71
N LEU A 7 -17.59 -1.75 -0.71
CA LEU A 7 -16.87 -1.16 0.42
C LEU A 7 -16.13 -2.23 1.25
N GLN A 8 -16.76 -3.38 1.50
CA GLN A 8 -16.09 -4.50 2.18
C GLN A 8 -14.87 -4.99 1.40
N ALA A 9 -15.00 -5.16 0.09
CA ALA A 9 -13.90 -5.57 -0.78
C ALA A 9 -12.75 -4.54 -0.76
N ALA A 10 -13.09 -3.25 -0.82
CA ALA A 10 -12.12 -2.17 -0.76
C ALA A 10 -11.37 -2.14 0.57
N ILE A 11 -12.05 -2.35 1.69
CA ILE A 11 -11.43 -2.40 3.02
C ILE A 11 -10.54 -3.63 3.15
N ILE A 12 -11.01 -4.82 2.75
CA ILE A 12 -10.23 -6.06 2.84
C ILE A 12 -8.98 -5.99 1.95
N GLY A 13 -9.14 -5.57 0.69
CA GLY A 13 -8.02 -5.41 -0.23
C GLY A 13 -7.05 -4.30 0.18
N GLY A 14 -7.58 -3.20 0.72
CA GLY A 14 -6.80 -2.08 1.26
C GLY A 14 -5.99 -2.50 2.49
N LEU A 15 -6.57 -3.29 3.39
CA LEU A 15 -5.89 -3.82 4.57
C LEU A 15 -4.77 -4.79 4.20
N VAL A 16 -4.99 -5.68 3.22
CA VAL A 16 -3.92 -6.55 2.70
C VAL A 16 -2.79 -5.72 2.06
N SER A 17 -3.15 -4.67 1.30
CA SER A 17 -2.16 -3.77 0.69
C SER A 17 -1.32 -3.08 1.75
N ALA A 18 -1.97 -2.45 2.73
CA ALA A 18 -1.32 -1.70 3.79
C ALA A 18 -0.47 -2.58 4.71
N LEU A 19 -0.97 -3.77 5.10
CA LEU A 19 -0.18 -4.71 5.92
C LEU A 19 1.07 -5.20 5.18
N THR A 20 0.99 -5.36 3.86
CA THR A 20 2.16 -5.77 3.08
C THR A 20 3.17 -4.63 2.96
N ASP A 21 2.72 -3.37 2.93
CA ASP A 21 3.59 -2.19 2.88
C ASP A 21 4.28 -1.92 4.23
N VAL A 22 3.58 -2.15 5.34
CA VAL A 22 4.10 -1.95 6.70
C VAL A 22 5.21 -2.93 7.07
N VAL A 23 5.32 -4.12 6.45
CA VAL A 23 6.37 -5.10 6.74
C VAL A 23 7.65 -4.78 5.95
N PRO A 24 8.67 -4.14 6.55
CA PRO A 24 9.84 -3.63 5.81
C PRO A 24 10.89 -4.72 5.56
N LEU A 25 10.74 -5.92 6.14
CA LEU A 25 11.70 -7.02 6.02
C LEU A 25 11.77 -7.65 4.61
N LEU A 26 10.85 -7.28 3.72
CA LEU A 26 10.86 -7.64 2.28
C LEU A 26 11.25 -6.47 1.37
N ASN A 27 11.68 -5.34 1.94
CA ASN A 27 12.01 -4.10 1.21
C ASN A 27 13.40 -4.15 0.54
N LEU A 28 14.02 -5.33 0.42
CA LEU A 28 15.39 -5.50 -0.11
C LEU A 28 15.49 -5.32 -1.63
N VAL A 29 14.39 -5.23 -2.41
CA VAL A 29 14.46 -4.88 -3.84
C VAL A 29 13.17 -4.19 -4.30
N ASN A 30 13.10 -2.85 -4.21
CA ASN A 30 12.41 -1.83 -5.05
C ASN A 30 11.11 -2.14 -5.86
N CYS A 31 10.40 -3.24 -5.62
CA CYS A 31 9.24 -3.67 -6.42
C CYS A 31 8.23 -4.51 -5.62
N PHE A 32 8.64 -5.08 -4.49
CA PHE A 32 7.78 -5.95 -3.69
C PHE A 32 6.66 -5.23 -2.94
N CYS A 33 6.84 -3.97 -2.50
CA CYS A 33 5.76 -3.19 -1.89
C CYS A 33 4.64 -2.90 -2.91
N CYS A 34 5.01 -2.53 -4.13
CA CYS A 34 4.09 -2.34 -5.26
C CYS A 34 3.37 -3.63 -5.65
N VAL A 35 4.07 -4.77 -5.63
CA VAL A 35 3.46 -6.10 -5.83
C VAL A 35 2.50 -6.42 -4.69
N GLY A 36 2.84 -6.12 -3.44
CA GLY A 36 1.96 -6.26 -2.28
C GLY A 36 0.67 -5.44 -2.41
N ILE A 37 0.79 -4.20 -2.84
CA ILE A 37 -0.36 -3.32 -3.13
C ILE A 37 -1.20 -3.90 -4.28
N ALA A 38 -0.56 -4.39 -5.35
CA ALA A 38 -1.26 -5.05 -6.46
C ALA A 38 -1.94 -6.37 -6.02
N LEU A 39 -1.36 -7.10 -5.06
CA LEU A 39 -1.97 -8.28 -4.47
C LEU A 39 -3.24 -7.90 -3.71
N GLY A 40 -3.27 -6.80 -2.98
CA GLY A 40 -4.50 -6.32 -2.33
C GLY A 40 -5.62 -5.99 -3.33
N GLY A 41 -5.28 -5.39 -4.47
CA GLY A 41 -6.23 -5.21 -5.58
C GLY A 41 -6.75 -6.53 -6.16
N THR A 42 -5.87 -7.53 -6.30
CA THR A 42 -6.25 -8.88 -6.73
C THR A 42 -7.21 -9.55 -5.73
N VAL A 43 -6.94 -9.41 -4.43
CA VAL A 43 -7.78 -9.94 -3.35
C VAL A 43 -9.16 -9.31 -3.35
N ALA A 44 -9.28 -8.00 -3.58
CA ALA A 44 -10.57 -7.32 -3.66
C ALA A 44 -11.47 -7.91 -4.77
N VAL A 45 -10.92 -8.16 -5.96
CA VAL A 45 -11.65 -8.80 -7.07
C VAL A 45 -12.01 -10.24 -6.74
N PHE A 46 -11.11 -10.98 -6.09
CA PHE A 46 -11.38 -12.36 -5.67
C PHE A 46 -12.51 -12.43 -4.65
N TYR A 47 -12.53 -11.52 -3.67
CA TYR A 47 -13.59 -11.42 -2.67
C TYR A 47 -14.95 -11.05 -3.29
N LEU A 48 -14.99 -10.07 -4.20
CA LEU A 48 -16.23 -9.73 -4.91
C LEU A 48 -16.77 -10.91 -5.71
N ARG A 49 -15.90 -11.77 -6.25
CA ARG A 49 -16.31 -12.99 -6.94
C ARG A 49 -16.81 -14.07 -5.99
N SER A 50 -16.18 -14.27 -4.83
CA SER A 50 -16.64 -15.26 -3.86
C SER A 50 -18.04 -14.93 -3.31
N GLN A 51 -18.40 -13.65 -3.30
CA GLN A 51 -19.74 -13.17 -2.96
C GLN A 51 -20.78 -13.35 -4.09
N GLY A 52 -20.40 -13.95 -5.23
CA GLY A 52 -21.30 -14.23 -6.35
C GLY A 52 -21.71 -13.00 -7.16
N VAL A 53 -21.02 -11.86 -6.99
CA VAL A 53 -21.46 -10.57 -7.55
C VAL A 53 -21.41 -10.56 -9.08
N VAL A 54 -20.31 -11.01 -9.70
CA VAL A 54 -20.18 -11.13 -11.17
C VAL A 54 -19.14 -12.20 -11.56
N LYS A 55 -19.36 -12.96 -12.65
CA LYS A 55 -18.35 -13.88 -13.21
C LYS A 55 -17.19 -13.15 -13.90
N PHE A 56 -17.48 -12.09 -14.65
CA PHE A 56 -16.49 -11.30 -15.38
C PHE A 56 -16.76 -9.82 -15.14
N PHE A 57 -15.75 -9.10 -14.67
CA PHE A 57 -15.81 -7.65 -14.56
C PHE A 57 -15.32 -7.01 -15.86
N SER A 58 -16.03 -5.97 -16.27
CA SER A 58 -15.63 -5.07 -17.35
C SER A 58 -14.48 -4.15 -16.91
N LEU A 59 -13.75 -3.58 -17.87
CA LEU A 59 -12.64 -2.66 -17.56
C LEU A 59 -13.06 -1.47 -16.69
N PRO A 60 -14.20 -0.79 -16.93
CA PRO A 60 -14.66 0.31 -16.06
C PRO A 60 -14.92 -0.14 -14.61
N GLU A 61 -15.46 -1.34 -14.41
CA GLU A 61 -15.70 -1.87 -13.06
C GLU A 61 -14.40 -2.17 -12.33
N LEU A 62 -13.38 -2.68 -13.03
CA LEU A 62 -12.06 -2.94 -12.45
C LEU A 62 -11.33 -1.65 -12.04
N ILE A 63 -11.50 -0.58 -12.81
CA ILE A 63 -11.00 0.76 -12.45
C ILE A 63 -11.65 1.23 -11.16
N LEU A 64 -12.99 1.13 -11.05
CA LEU A 64 -13.70 1.53 -9.84
C LEU A 64 -13.24 0.72 -8.64
N ILE A 65 -13.23 -0.62 -8.74
CA ILE A 65 -12.78 -1.50 -7.65
C ILE A 65 -11.35 -1.16 -7.22
N GLY A 66 -10.45 -0.97 -8.20
CA GLY A 66 -9.06 -0.61 -7.95
C GLY A 66 -8.91 0.72 -7.23
N LEU A 67 -9.61 1.75 -7.70
CA LEU A 67 -9.60 3.09 -7.12
C LEU A 67 -10.12 3.10 -5.67
N TYR A 68 -11.27 2.47 -5.42
CA TYR A 68 -11.83 2.39 -4.06
C TYR A 68 -10.92 1.61 -3.11
N THR A 69 -10.36 0.49 -3.58
CA THR A 69 -9.40 -0.31 -2.80
C THR A 69 -8.12 0.47 -2.52
N GLY A 70 -7.61 1.22 -3.50
CA GLY A 70 -6.39 2.01 -3.35
C GLY A 70 -6.57 3.19 -2.41
N ILE A 71 -7.68 3.92 -2.51
CA ILE A 71 -8.00 5.01 -1.59
C ILE A 71 -8.15 4.46 -0.16
N ALA A 72 -8.93 3.39 0.03
CA ALA A 72 -9.08 2.75 1.33
C ALA A 72 -7.72 2.28 1.88
N GLY A 73 -6.91 1.64 1.04
CA GLY A 73 -5.56 1.18 1.40
C GLY A 73 -4.64 2.33 1.82
N ALA A 74 -4.64 3.45 1.11
CA ALA A 74 -3.81 4.62 1.45
C ALA A 74 -4.18 5.22 2.82
N PHE A 75 -5.48 5.30 3.14
CA PHE A 75 -5.92 5.78 4.45
C PHE A 75 -5.59 4.79 5.58
N ILE A 76 -5.73 3.49 5.33
CA ILE A 76 -5.37 2.45 6.30
C ILE A 76 -3.86 2.47 6.54
N ASP A 77 -3.06 2.53 5.48
CA ASP A 77 -1.61 2.61 5.56
C ASP A 77 -1.14 3.86 6.32
N PHE A 78 -1.67 5.03 5.97
CA PHE A 78 -1.37 6.26 6.70
C PHE A 78 -1.73 6.15 8.19
N ALA A 79 -2.89 5.59 8.52
CA ALA A 79 -3.30 5.39 9.90
C ALA A 79 -2.37 4.42 10.65
N LEU A 80 -1.96 3.32 10.00
CA LEU A 80 -1.02 2.36 10.57
C LEU A 80 0.36 2.97 10.78
N GLN A 81 0.89 3.71 9.81
CA GLN A 81 2.17 4.41 9.93
C GLN A 81 2.12 5.47 11.02
N PHE A 82 1.04 6.26 11.08
CA PHE A 82 0.86 7.27 12.12
C PHE A 82 0.78 6.64 13.52
N MET A 83 0.02 5.56 13.69
CA MET A 83 -0.03 4.82 14.96
C MET A 83 1.33 4.21 15.33
N ALA A 84 2.02 3.60 14.36
CA ALA A 84 3.34 3.02 14.56
C ALA A 84 4.35 4.09 15.00
N PHE A 85 4.32 5.28 14.39
CA PHE A 85 5.15 6.42 14.77
C PHE A 85 4.90 6.89 16.20
N GLN A 86 3.63 6.99 16.61
CA GLN A 86 3.26 7.39 17.96
C GLN A 86 3.66 6.35 19.02
N MET A 87 3.59 5.05 18.70
CA MET A 87 3.87 3.97 19.65
C MET A 87 5.34 3.56 19.73
N LEU A 88 6.03 3.46 18.59
CA LEU A 88 7.42 2.99 18.50
C LEU A 88 8.42 4.15 18.45
N GLY A 89 7.93 5.39 18.37
CA GLY A 89 8.76 6.55 18.09
C GLY A 89 9.26 6.55 16.65
N ASN A 90 10.13 7.52 16.35
CA ASN A 90 10.72 7.68 15.03
C ASN A 90 11.86 6.67 14.83
N TRP A 91 11.53 5.37 14.76
CA TRP A 91 12.49 4.27 14.63
C TRP A 91 13.42 4.43 13.41
N GLN A 92 12.96 5.17 12.38
CA GLN A 92 13.78 5.56 11.24
C GLN A 92 14.92 6.51 11.64
N ILE A 93 14.65 7.49 12.51
CA ILE A 93 15.68 8.38 13.07
C ILE A 93 16.63 7.58 13.96
N GLU A 94 16.13 6.64 14.77
CA GLU A 94 16.99 5.80 15.60
C GLU A 94 17.91 4.90 14.75
N TRP A 95 17.40 4.35 13.64
CA TRP A 95 18.22 3.59 12.69
C TRP A 95 19.27 4.48 12.00
N ILE A 96 18.90 5.69 11.57
CA ILE A 96 19.84 6.66 10.99
C ILE A 96 20.89 7.08 12.03
N ARG A 97 20.52 7.29 13.30
CA ARG A 97 21.45 7.56 14.41
C ARG A 97 22.46 6.44 14.57
N ASN A 98 22.00 5.19 14.65
CA ASN A 98 22.89 4.03 14.79
C ASN A 98 23.88 3.89 13.61
N VAL A 99 23.46 4.25 12.39
CA VAL A 99 24.34 4.27 11.21
C VAL A 99 25.33 5.44 11.27
N MET A 100 24.89 6.63 11.67
CA MET A 100 25.74 7.81 11.81
C MET A 100 26.77 7.67 12.94
N GLU A 101 26.40 7.04 14.06
CA GLU A 101 27.31 6.74 15.17
C GLU A 101 28.40 5.72 14.77
N GLY A 102 28.15 4.91 13.73
CA GLY A 102 29.16 4.04 13.12
C GLY A 102 30.12 4.76 12.17
N MET A 103 29.92 6.06 11.91
CA MET A 103 30.81 6.88 11.07
C MET A 103 31.73 7.72 11.95
N GLU A 104 33.05 7.59 11.75
CA GLU A 104 34.09 8.23 12.58
C GLU A 104 34.11 9.77 12.46
N GLU A 105 33.60 10.31 11.36
CA GLU A 105 33.33 11.74 11.17
C GLU A 105 31.96 11.92 10.51
N ILE A 106 31.04 12.59 11.21
CA ILE A 106 29.74 12.99 10.64
C ILE A 106 29.95 14.36 9.97
N PRO A 107 29.79 14.49 8.64
CA PRO A 107 29.89 15.78 7.96
C PRO A 107 28.88 16.79 8.53
N PRO A 108 29.22 18.08 8.64
CA PRO A 108 28.35 19.11 9.24
C PRO A 108 26.98 19.21 8.54
N MET A 109 26.90 18.92 7.24
CA MET A 109 25.63 18.83 6.50
C MET A 109 24.63 17.85 7.12
N TRP A 110 25.08 16.74 7.72
CA TRP A 110 24.19 15.77 8.37
C TRP A 110 23.67 16.26 9.71
N GLN A 111 24.44 17.09 10.42
CA GLN A 111 24.00 17.71 11.67
C GLN A 111 22.87 18.70 11.42
N ASP A 112 23.01 19.54 10.39
CA ASP A 112 21.98 20.51 10.00
C ASP A 112 20.69 19.82 9.55
N ILE A 113 20.80 18.73 8.79
CA ILE A 113 19.66 17.91 8.36
C ILE A 113 18.97 17.24 9.56
N TYR A 114 19.76 16.75 10.52
CA TYR A 114 19.26 16.11 11.72
C TYR A 114 18.46 17.08 12.61
N GLU A 115 18.97 18.28 12.83
CA GLU A 115 18.25 19.33 13.57
C GLU A 115 16.97 19.77 12.85
N GLN A 116 17.00 19.88 11.53
CA GLN A 116 15.81 20.21 10.73
C GLN A 116 14.75 19.10 10.79
N LEU A 117 15.14 17.82 10.78
CA LEU A 117 14.24 16.67 10.92
C LEU A 117 13.54 16.61 12.28
N GLN A 118 14.15 17.17 13.34
CA GLN A 118 13.54 17.24 14.67
C GLN A 118 12.59 18.43 14.85
N SER A 119 12.50 19.33 13.86
CA SER A 119 11.56 20.44 13.94
C SER A 119 10.10 19.95 13.79
N PRO A 120 9.16 20.40 14.64
CA PRO A 120 7.75 19.99 14.57
C PRO A 120 7.09 20.33 13.23
N GLU A 121 7.58 21.35 12.54
CA GLU A 121 7.10 21.82 11.24
C GLU A 121 7.42 20.80 10.13
N MET A 122 8.60 20.18 10.20
CA MET A 122 9.00 19.13 9.25
C MET A 122 8.26 17.81 9.48
N ASP A 123 7.81 17.53 10.70
CA ASP A 123 7.06 16.31 11.03
C ASP A 123 5.68 16.30 10.36
N VAL A 124 4.99 17.45 10.38
CA VAL A 124 3.70 17.63 9.67
C VAL A 124 3.90 17.59 8.15
N PHE A 125 4.96 18.19 7.64
CA PHE A 125 5.30 18.17 6.22
C PHE A 125 5.62 16.74 5.74
N ALA A 126 6.39 15.97 6.50
CA ALA A 126 6.70 14.59 6.20
C ALA A 126 5.44 13.71 6.19
N GLY A 127 4.56 13.84 7.19
CA GLY A 127 3.30 13.09 7.24
C GLY A 127 2.38 13.39 6.06
N THR A 128 2.24 14.67 5.68
CA THR A 128 1.44 15.04 4.51
C THR A 128 2.04 14.56 3.19
N ALA A 129 3.37 14.63 3.04
CA ALA A 129 4.06 14.09 1.87
C ALA A 129 3.88 12.56 1.73
N VAL A 130 3.94 11.82 2.84
CA VAL A 130 3.69 10.36 2.87
C VAL A 130 2.26 10.05 2.43
N LEU A 131 1.26 10.78 2.94
CA LEU A 131 -0.13 10.58 2.55
C LEU A 131 -0.36 10.86 1.06
N VAL A 132 0.17 11.97 0.54
CA VAL A 132 0.04 12.32 -0.89
C VAL A 132 0.68 11.25 -1.77
N ARG A 133 1.87 10.78 -1.39
CA ARG A 133 2.53 9.66 -2.07
C ARG A 133 1.66 8.41 -2.05
N ALA A 134 1.12 8.02 -0.89
CA ALA A 134 0.27 6.83 -0.75
C ALA A 134 -1.00 6.96 -1.61
N LEU A 135 -1.62 8.14 -1.65
CA LEU A 135 -2.83 8.41 -2.44
C LEU A 135 -2.61 8.33 -3.94
N LEU A 136 -1.37 8.53 -4.42
CA LEU A 136 -1.02 8.38 -5.83
C LEU A 136 -0.62 6.94 -6.15
N ILE A 137 0.20 6.31 -5.31
CA ILE A 137 0.76 4.98 -5.56
C ILE A 137 -0.33 3.91 -5.42
N PHE A 138 -1.09 3.92 -4.32
CA PHE A 138 -2.02 2.84 -4.00
C PHE A 138 -3.06 2.63 -5.12
N PRO A 139 -3.81 3.65 -5.58
CA PRO A 139 -4.81 3.48 -6.63
C PRO A 139 -4.26 2.92 -7.96
N ILE A 140 -3.04 3.31 -8.33
CA ILE A 140 -2.42 2.86 -9.58
C ILE A 140 -2.09 1.37 -9.49
N PHE A 141 -1.44 0.95 -8.39
CA PHE A 141 -1.03 -0.44 -8.22
C PHE A 141 -2.19 -1.37 -7.87
N THR A 142 -3.15 -0.94 -7.07
CA THR A 142 -4.36 -1.73 -6.82
C THR A 142 -5.16 -1.92 -8.11
N PHE A 143 -5.23 -0.91 -8.99
CA PHE A 143 -5.86 -1.05 -10.30
C PHE A 143 -5.14 -2.09 -11.17
N ILE A 144 -3.80 -2.05 -11.26
CA ILE A 144 -3.04 -3.09 -11.96
C ILE A 144 -3.36 -4.46 -11.36
N GLY A 145 -3.43 -4.53 -10.03
CA GLY A 145 -3.86 -5.70 -9.28
C GLY A 145 -5.24 -6.23 -9.66
N THR A 146 -6.26 -5.36 -9.76
CA THR A 146 -7.61 -5.79 -10.13
C THR A 146 -7.66 -6.36 -11.55
N VAL A 147 -6.93 -5.75 -12.49
CA VAL A 147 -6.84 -6.23 -13.88
C VAL A 147 -6.15 -7.59 -13.96
N VAL A 148 -4.98 -7.74 -13.32
CA VAL A 148 -4.24 -9.01 -13.29
C VAL A 148 -5.07 -10.10 -12.61
N GLY A 149 -5.68 -9.79 -11.46
CA GLY A 149 -6.57 -10.70 -10.74
C GLY A 149 -7.78 -11.15 -11.58
N ASN A 150 -8.33 -10.25 -12.39
CA ASN A 150 -9.40 -10.59 -13.31
C ASN A 150 -8.92 -11.61 -14.37
N GLN A 151 -7.80 -11.34 -15.04
CA GLN A 151 -7.26 -12.18 -16.12
C GLN A 151 -6.78 -13.56 -15.65
N LEU A 152 -6.10 -13.63 -14.51
CA LEU A 152 -5.65 -14.91 -13.92
C LEU A 152 -6.83 -15.87 -13.71
N TRP A 153 -7.97 -15.34 -13.28
CA TRP A 153 -9.17 -16.12 -13.10
C TRP A 153 -9.84 -16.55 -14.41
N GLN A 154 -9.86 -15.67 -15.41
CA GLN A 154 -10.39 -16.00 -16.74
C GLN A 154 -9.60 -17.17 -17.34
N LYS A 155 -8.27 -17.13 -17.23
CA LYS A 155 -7.39 -18.21 -17.67
C LYS A 155 -7.67 -19.51 -16.92
N LYS A 156 -7.89 -19.44 -15.60
CA LYS A 156 -8.23 -20.62 -14.76
C LYS A 156 -9.56 -21.25 -15.16
N GLN A 157 -10.58 -20.45 -15.49
CA GLN A 157 -11.86 -20.99 -15.97
C GLN A 157 -11.75 -21.57 -17.37
N GLY A 158 -11.08 -20.88 -18.31
CA GLY A 158 -10.86 -21.41 -19.67
C GLY A 158 -10.11 -22.74 -19.67
N ASN A 159 -9.17 -22.94 -18.73
CA ASN A 159 -8.44 -24.20 -18.60
C ASN A 159 -9.25 -25.33 -17.93
N ARG A 160 -10.33 -25.01 -17.20
CA ARG A 160 -11.23 -25.99 -16.57
C ARG A 160 -12.30 -26.56 -17.50
N ILE A 161 -12.50 -25.96 -18.68
CA ILE A 161 -13.50 -26.40 -19.67
C ILE A 161 -12.86 -27.33 -20.73
N ASN A 162 -11.52 -27.34 -20.82
CA ASN A 162 -10.75 -28.07 -21.82
C ASN A 162 -9.96 -29.27 -21.25
N GLY A 163 -10.19 -29.65 -19.99
CA GLY A 163 -9.60 -30.81 -19.34
C GLY A 163 -10.66 -31.59 -18.58
#